data_AF-A0A6A2WU17-F1
#
_entry.id   AF-A0A6A2WU17-F1
#
_cell.length_a   1.000
_cell.length_b   1.000
_cell.length_c   1.000
_cell.angle_alpha   90.00
_cell.angle_beta   90.00
_cell.angle_gamma   90.00
#
_symmetry.space_group_name_H-M   'P 1'
#
loop_
_entity.id
_entity.type
_entity.pdbx_description
1 polymer ?
#
loop_
_entity_poly.entity_id
_entity_poly.type
_entity_poly.pdbx_seq_one_letter_code
_entity_poly.pdbx_strand_id
1 'polypeptide(L)'
;MLTSVKLLMGQVPTHLRHGDGAPFDGSGGVLAHAFAPQDGRFQYDAEENWSRNPTRSQVVLESVAVHEIGHVLGLGHSQDGNAIMFPSFQVGNTKKNLGQDDINGLHALYGY
;
A
#
# COMPACT_ATOMS: atom_id res chain seq x y z
N MET A 1 9.10 8.78 6.16
CA MET A 1 10.25 7.86 6.20
C MET A 1 9.93 6.76 5.22
N LEU A 2 10.68 6.59 4.12
CA LEU A 2 10.47 5.46 3.21
C LEU A 2 10.86 4.17 3.96
N THR A 3 9.92 3.25 4.18
CA THR A 3 10.22 1.91 4.68
C THR A 3 10.32 0.97 3.49
N SER A 4 11.54 0.60 3.10
CA SER A 4 11.79 -0.42 2.08
C SER A 4 12.91 -1.36 2.55
N VAL A 5 12.66 -2.67 2.48
CA VAL A 5 13.64 -3.73 2.79
C VAL A 5 14.43 -4.02 1.51
N LYS A 6 15.77 -3.96 1.57
CA LYS A 6 16.65 -4.04 0.40
C LYS A 6 17.40 -5.38 0.38
N LEU A 7 17.21 -6.19 -0.66
CA LEU A 7 18.13 -7.28 -1.00
C LEU A 7 19.13 -6.78 -2.06
N LEU A 8 20.42 -7.09 -1.87
CA LEU A 8 21.49 -6.75 -2.81
C LEU A 8 21.56 -7.78 -3.95
N MET A 9 21.88 -7.28 -5.15
CA MET A 9 22.30 -7.95 -6.40
C MET A 9 21.23 -8.16 -7.48
N GLY A 10 21.32 -7.34 -8.53
CA GLY A 10 20.53 -7.37 -9.77
C GLY A 10 20.19 -5.94 -10.24
N GLN A 11 20.43 -5.60 -11.51
CA GLN A 11 19.86 -4.36 -12.06
C GLN A 11 18.34 -4.53 -12.11
N VAL A 12 17.60 -3.69 -11.38
CA VAL A 12 16.14 -3.71 -11.41
C VAL A 12 15.66 -3.41 -12.85
N PRO A 13 14.77 -4.22 -13.44
CA PRO A 13 14.20 -3.99 -14.76
C PRO A 13 13.70 -2.55 -14.94
N THR A 14 13.89 -1.97 -16.13
CA THR A 14 13.55 -0.57 -16.38
C THR A 14 12.06 -0.27 -16.32
N HIS A 15 11.19 -1.25 -16.59
CA HIS A 15 9.74 -1.07 -16.51
C HIS A 15 9.25 -0.89 -15.06
N LEU A 16 10.00 -1.39 -14.07
CA LEU A 16 9.71 -1.21 -12.65
C LEU A 16 10.17 0.16 -12.12
N ARG A 17 10.90 0.94 -12.94
CA ARG A 17 11.33 2.30 -12.59
C ARG A 17 10.32 3.31 -13.14
N HIS A 18 9.67 4.03 -12.24
CA HIS A 18 8.64 5.02 -12.59
C HIS A 18 8.99 6.46 -12.11
N GLY A 19 10.28 6.77 -12.00
CA GLY A 19 10.76 8.16 -11.94
C GLY A 19 10.80 8.82 -10.55
N ASP A 20 10.58 8.07 -9.48
CA ASP A 20 10.58 8.58 -8.10
C ASP A 20 11.74 8.05 -7.23
N GLY A 21 12.62 7.22 -7.79
CA GLY A 21 13.75 6.62 -7.08
C GLY A 21 13.40 5.42 -6.20
N ALA A 22 12.14 4.97 -6.18
CA ALA A 22 11.66 3.80 -5.47
C ALA A 22 11.06 2.80 -6.48
N PRO A 23 11.89 2.05 -7.23
CA PRO A 23 11.35 1.10 -8.20
C PRO A 23 10.63 -0.06 -7.51
N PHE A 24 9.57 -0.57 -8.16
CA PHE A 24 8.88 -1.78 -7.73
C PHE A 24 9.71 -3.06 -7.97
N ASP A 25 9.19 -4.20 -7.50
CA ASP A 25 9.82 -5.53 -7.57
C ASP A 25 9.16 -6.50 -8.55
N GLY A 26 8.05 -6.11 -9.19
CA GLY A 26 7.32 -6.94 -10.14
C GLY A 26 6.20 -7.71 -9.44
N SER A 27 5.79 -8.86 -9.98
CA SER A 27 4.66 -9.59 -9.40
C SER A 27 4.97 -10.14 -8.00
N GLY A 28 4.12 -9.77 -7.04
CA GLY A 28 4.25 -10.09 -5.62
C GLY A 28 5.28 -9.20 -4.92
N GLY A 29 5.17 -9.09 -3.60
CA GLY A 29 6.05 -8.22 -2.83
C GLY A 29 5.43 -6.85 -2.63
N VAL A 30 5.97 -5.80 -3.25
CA VAL A 30 5.50 -4.42 -3.09
C VAL A 30 4.31 -4.14 -4.01
N LEU A 31 3.11 -4.15 -3.44
CA LEU A 31 1.88 -3.90 -4.18
C LEU A 31 1.73 -2.44 -4.64
N ALA A 32 2.12 -1.51 -3.78
CA ALA A 32 1.99 -0.07 -3.99
C ALA A 32 2.88 0.68 -2.99
N HIS A 33 3.04 1.99 -3.20
CA HIS A 33 3.53 2.90 -2.16
C HIS A 33 2.95 4.29 -2.27
N ALA A 34 2.90 4.96 -1.13
CA ALA A 34 2.52 6.35 -0.99
C ALA A 34 3.67 7.24 -0.49
N PHE A 35 3.57 8.53 -0.80
CA PHE A 35 4.46 9.55 -0.28
C PHE A 35 3.83 10.27 0.91
N ALA A 36 4.68 10.99 1.65
CA ALA A 36 4.23 11.82 2.77
C ALA A 36 3.13 12.81 2.33
N PRO A 37 2.28 13.28 3.27
CA PRO A 37 1.13 14.13 2.95
C PRO A 37 1.43 15.36 2.10
N GLN A 38 2.65 15.92 2.18
CA GLN A 38 3.06 17.09 1.40
C GLN A 38 3.23 16.82 -0.11
N ASP A 39 3.56 15.58 -0.49
CA ASP A 39 3.61 15.15 -1.89
C ASP A 39 2.21 14.65 -2.32
N GLY A 40 1.61 13.79 -1.51
CA GLY A 40 0.22 13.35 -1.69
C GLY A 40 -0.02 12.38 -2.84
N ARG A 41 1.04 11.92 -3.53
CA ARG A 41 0.96 10.85 -4.52
C ARG A 41 0.99 9.47 -3.87
N PHE A 42 0.39 8.51 -4.54
CA PHE A 42 0.67 7.08 -4.38
C PHE A 42 0.66 6.40 -5.75
N GLN A 43 1.31 5.25 -5.85
CA GLN A 43 1.48 4.50 -7.10
C GLN A 43 1.27 3.00 -6.83
N TYR A 44 0.71 2.31 -7.83
CA TYR A 44 0.60 0.85 -7.83
C TYR A 44 1.71 0.23 -8.67
N ASP A 45 2.16 -0.95 -8.30
CA ASP A 45 2.90 -1.80 -9.23
C ASP A 45 1.95 -2.31 -10.33
N ALA A 46 2.28 -2.03 -11.58
CA ALA A 46 1.49 -2.46 -12.73
C ALA A 46 1.58 -3.96 -13.01
N GLU A 47 2.60 -4.65 -12.47
CA GLU A 47 2.82 -6.09 -12.67
C GLU A 47 1.97 -6.96 -11.74
N GLU A 48 1.23 -6.36 -10.82
CA GLU A 48 0.35 -7.08 -9.91
C GLU A 48 -0.98 -7.50 -10.56
N ASN A 49 -1.50 -8.64 -10.13
CA ASN A 49 -2.75 -9.19 -10.63
C ASN A 49 -3.96 -8.54 -9.92
N TRP A 50 -4.26 -7.30 -10.33
CA TRP A 50 -5.32 -6.48 -9.76
C TRP A 50 -6.72 -6.97 -10.12
N SER A 51 -7.64 -6.87 -9.16
CA SER A 51 -9.08 -7.04 -9.41
C SER A 51 -9.93 -6.18 -8.48
N ARG A 52 -11.14 -5.85 -8.93
CA ARG A 52 -12.19 -5.26 -8.08
C ARG A 52 -13.02 -6.35 -7.37
N ASN A 53 -13.09 -7.53 -7.99
CA ASN A 53 -13.79 -8.73 -7.49
C ASN A 53 -12.79 -9.90 -7.60
N PRO A 54 -11.93 -10.09 -6.60
CA PRO A 54 -10.77 -10.96 -6.72
C PRO A 54 -11.16 -12.44 -6.80
N THR A 55 -10.42 -13.20 -7.61
CA THR A 55 -10.28 -14.65 -7.39
C THR A 55 -9.17 -14.92 -6.37
N ARG A 56 -8.91 -16.19 -6.02
CA ARG A 56 -7.93 -16.57 -4.98
C ARG A 56 -6.49 -16.11 -5.23
N SER A 57 -6.13 -15.73 -6.45
CA SER A 57 -4.78 -15.29 -6.84
C SER A 57 -4.69 -13.79 -7.14
N GLN A 58 -5.74 -13.03 -6.86
CA GLN A 58 -5.82 -11.60 -7.20
C GLN A 58 -5.80 -10.72 -5.97
N VAL A 59 -5.19 -9.55 -6.13
CA VAL A 59 -5.15 -8.50 -5.11
C VAL A 59 -6.30 -7.52 -5.36
N VAL A 60 -6.95 -7.09 -4.29
CA VAL A 60 -8.06 -6.14 -4.40
C VAL A 60 -7.54 -4.72 -4.51
N LEU A 61 -7.68 -4.14 -5.70
CA LEU A 61 -7.22 -2.79 -6.01
C LEU A 61 -7.74 -1.77 -4.99
N GLU A 62 -9.03 -1.81 -4.69
CA GLU A 62 -9.69 -0.88 -3.77
C GLU A 62 -9.17 -1.02 -2.32
N SER A 63 -8.75 -2.21 -1.88
CA SER A 63 -8.21 -2.40 -0.52
C SER A 63 -6.84 -1.72 -0.38
N VAL A 64 -5.97 -1.90 -1.38
CA VAL A 64 -4.65 -1.26 -1.42
C VAL A 64 -4.81 0.26 -1.59
N ALA A 65 -5.78 0.72 -2.40
CA ALA A 65 -6.11 2.14 -2.52
C ALA A 65 -6.37 2.81 -1.17
N VAL A 66 -7.22 2.19 -0.35
CA VAL A 66 -7.60 2.76 0.96
C VAL A 66 -6.40 2.80 1.90
N HIS A 67 -5.52 1.78 1.85
CA HIS A 67 -4.27 1.76 2.59
C HIS A 67 -3.33 2.91 2.19
N GLU A 68 -3.06 3.05 0.88
CA GLU A 68 -2.17 4.11 0.40
C GLU A 68 -2.75 5.52 0.61
N ILE A 69 -4.07 5.68 0.52
CA ILE A 69 -4.74 6.94 0.87
C ILE A 69 -4.56 7.23 2.37
N GLY A 70 -4.60 6.22 3.23
CA GLY A 70 -4.28 6.38 4.65
C GLY A 70 -2.88 6.96 4.86
N HIS A 71 -1.88 6.49 4.12
CA HIS A 71 -0.54 7.07 4.12
C HIS A 71 -0.50 8.50 3.60
N VAL A 72 -1.22 8.81 2.51
CA VAL A 72 -1.36 10.18 1.98
C VAL A 72 -2.01 11.10 3.03
N LEU A 73 -2.91 10.60 3.86
CA LEU A 73 -3.52 11.31 4.98
C LEU A 73 -2.64 11.33 6.24
N GLY A 74 -1.47 10.69 6.23
CA GLY A 74 -0.49 10.72 7.31
C GLY A 74 -0.57 9.58 8.32
N LEU A 75 -1.41 8.57 8.08
CA LEU A 75 -1.40 7.36 8.90
C LEU A 75 -0.13 6.54 8.65
N GLY A 76 0.40 5.96 9.72
CA GLY A 76 1.41 4.90 9.65
C GLY A 76 0.76 3.52 9.52
N HIS A 77 1.59 2.48 9.44
CA HIS A 77 1.10 1.11 9.51
C HIS A 77 0.51 0.79 10.89
N SER A 78 -0.58 0.01 10.88
CA SER A 78 -1.16 -0.58 12.10
C SER A 78 -0.48 -1.92 12.43
N GLN A 79 -0.48 -2.29 13.71
CA GLN A 79 -0.12 -3.64 14.18
C GLN A 79 -1.32 -4.59 14.22
N ASP A 80 -2.55 -4.07 14.09
CA ASP A 80 -3.76 -4.89 14.04
C ASP A 80 -3.92 -5.51 12.65
N GLY A 81 -3.83 -6.84 12.56
CA GLY A 81 -4.03 -7.61 11.32
C GLY A 81 -5.37 -7.35 10.63
N ASN A 82 -6.36 -6.81 11.35
CA ASN A 82 -7.68 -6.47 10.83
C ASN A 82 -7.84 -5.00 10.40
N ALA A 83 -6.90 -4.11 10.73
CA ALA A 83 -6.95 -2.68 10.34
C ALA A 83 -6.50 -2.47 8.89
N ILE A 84 -7.10 -1.53 8.14
CA ILE A 84 -6.75 -1.35 6.73
C ILE A 84 -5.29 -0.93 6.56
N MET A 85 -4.73 -0.23 7.56
CA MET A 85 -3.32 0.16 7.60
C MET A 85 -2.36 -0.96 8.00
N PHE A 86 -2.80 -2.21 8.15
CA PHE A 86 -1.87 -3.35 8.31
C PHE A 86 -1.01 -3.53 7.04
N PRO A 87 0.32 -3.73 7.15
CA PRO A 87 1.26 -3.63 6.01
C PRO A 87 1.24 -4.86 5.07
N SER A 88 0.18 -5.66 5.07
CA SER A 88 0.11 -6.87 4.25
C SER A 88 -1.32 -7.20 3.88
N PHE A 89 -1.52 -7.59 2.63
CA PHE A 89 -2.80 -8.06 2.11
C PHE A 89 -2.71 -9.54 1.72
N GLN A 90 -3.76 -10.28 2.03
CA GLN A 90 -3.90 -11.65 1.56
C GLN A 90 -4.64 -11.64 0.21
N VAL A 91 -4.07 -12.30 -0.80
CA VAL A 91 -4.73 -12.51 -2.10
C VAL A 91 -6.10 -13.17 -1.94
N GLY A 92 -7.05 -12.77 -2.78
CA GLY A 92 -8.44 -13.25 -2.72
C GLY A 92 -9.29 -12.64 -1.60
N ASN A 93 -8.70 -11.92 -0.65
CA ASN A 93 -9.44 -11.29 0.45
C ASN A 93 -9.73 -9.82 0.15
N THR A 94 -10.97 -9.41 0.43
CA THR A 94 -11.38 -8.01 0.35
C THR A 94 -11.36 -7.37 1.73
N LYS A 95 -10.65 -6.25 1.87
CA LYS A 95 -10.56 -5.49 3.11
C LYS A 95 -10.79 -4.01 2.77
N LYS A 96 -12.01 -3.53 2.99
CA LYS A 96 -12.42 -2.16 2.62
C LYS A 96 -12.95 -1.35 3.81
N ASN A 97 -13.18 -2.02 4.94
CA ASN A 97 -13.72 -1.38 6.13
C ASN A 97 -12.56 -0.80 6.94
N LEU A 98 -12.77 0.39 7.48
CA LEU A 98 -11.86 0.98 8.45
C LEU A 98 -12.00 0.24 9.79
N GLY A 99 -10.88 -0.19 10.35
CA GLY A 99 -10.79 -0.65 11.73
C GLY A 99 -10.83 0.53 12.69
N GLN A 100 -11.05 0.24 13.97
CA GLN A 100 -11.09 1.30 15.00
C GLN A 100 -9.73 2.00 15.13
N ASP A 101 -8.62 1.30 14.92
CA ASP A 101 -7.27 1.89 14.93
C ASP A 101 -7.09 2.93 13.83
N ASP A 102 -7.57 2.62 12.61
CA ASP A 102 -7.53 3.55 11.46
C ASP A 102 -8.36 4.82 11.75
N ILE A 103 -9.55 4.66 12.32
CA ILE A 103 -10.44 5.77 12.70
C ILE A 103 -9.79 6.64 13.79
N ASN A 104 -9.26 6.02 14.84
CA ASN A 104 -8.59 6.73 15.94
C ASN A 104 -7.37 7.52 15.43
N GLY A 105 -6.60 6.94 14.50
CA GLY A 105 -5.46 7.63 13.88
C GLY A 105 -5.89 8.88 13.12
N LEU A 106 -6.96 8.81 12.32
CA LEU A 106 -7.49 9.98 11.61
C LEU A 106 -8.04 11.03 12.58
N HIS A 107 -8.73 10.62 13.64
CA HIS A 107 -9.20 11.55 14.67
C HIS A 107 -8.03 12.26 15.37
N ALA A 108 -6.94 11.54 15.67
CA ALA A 108 -5.75 12.14 16.27
C ALA A 108 -5.05 13.16 15.35
N LEU A 109 -5.06 12.93 14.03
CA LEU A 109 -4.46 13.83 13.05
C LEU A 109 -5.33 15.05 12.72
N TYR A 110 -6.65 14.90 12.71
CA TYR A 110 -7.58 15.90 12.18
C TYR A 110 -8.61 16.46 13.17
N GLY A 111 -8.69 15.92 14.39
CA GLY A 111 -9.48 16.49 15.49
C GLY A 111 -10.99 16.25 15.38
N TYR A 112 -11.41 15.07 14.94
CA TYR A 112 -12.82 14.63 14.93
C TYR A 112 -13.25 13.96 16.25
#